data_AF-A0A839JWJ7-F1
#
_entry.id   AF-A0A839JWJ7-F1
#
_cell.length_a   1.000
_cell.length_b   1.000
_cell.length_c   1.000
_cell.angle_alpha   90.00
_cell.angle_beta   90.00
_cell.angle_gamma   90.00
#
_symmetry.space_group_name_H-M   'P 1'
#
loop_
_entity.id
_entity.type
_entity.pdbx_description
1 polymer ?
#
loop_
_entity_poly.entity_id
_entity_poly.type
_entity_poly.pdbx_seq_one_letter_code
_entity_poly.pdbx_strand_id
1 'polypeptide(L)'
;MMNTIVTEKMMPFKELEKKIFDYVCEMGRIMTQVILESYDEQLQETRNKKELRCKGTRQTTIKTIMGEVEYSRNVYETKDESGRKAWVYLLDHLRCKEKAIERLQSRK
;
A
#
# COMPACT_ATOMS: atom_id res chain seq x y z
N MET A 1 41.65 28.36 32.76
CA MET A 1 41.60 27.06 32.07
C MET A 1 40.57 26.21 32.78
N MET A 2 39.50 25.84 32.08
CA MET A 2 38.72 24.61 32.21
C MET A 2 37.70 24.69 31.08
N ASN A 3 38.20 24.47 29.86
CA ASN A 3 37.33 24.13 28.74
C ASN A 3 36.88 22.70 29.02
N THR A 4 35.85 22.57 29.85
CA THR A 4 35.27 21.28 30.17
C THR A 4 34.73 20.70 28.87
N ILE A 5 35.38 19.60 28.52
CA ILE A 5 35.14 18.71 27.39
C ILE A 5 33.78 18.06 27.60
N VAL A 6 32.71 18.84 27.52
CA VAL A 6 31.33 18.36 27.45
C VAL A 6 30.69 19.01 26.23
N THR A 7 31.41 18.96 25.11
CA THR A 7 30.78 18.85 23.79
C THR A 7 30.18 17.45 23.67
N GLU A 8 29.31 17.07 24.60
CA GLU A 8 28.30 16.08 24.31
C GLU A 8 27.49 16.70 23.18
N LYS A 9 27.67 16.16 21.97
CA LYS A 9 26.78 16.38 20.84
C LYS A 9 25.39 15.88 21.25
N MET A 10 24.72 16.65 22.08
CA MET A 10 23.35 16.42 22.49
C MET A 10 22.55 16.68 21.23
N MET A 11 22.20 15.60 20.52
CA MET A 11 21.40 15.75 19.31
C MET A 11 20.14 16.53 19.70
N PRO A 12 19.86 17.67 19.06
CA PRO A 12 18.70 18.46 19.41
C PRO A 12 17.45 17.59 19.25
N PHE A 13 16.51 17.69 20.18
CA PHE A 13 15.31 16.85 20.20
C PHE A 13 14.56 16.83 18.86
N LYS A 14 14.59 17.94 18.11
CA LYS A 14 14.03 18.06 16.75
C LYS A 14 14.70 17.15 15.71
N GLU A 15 16.00 16.89 15.82
CA GLU A 15 16.68 15.94 14.93
C GLU A 15 16.36 14.49 15.31
N LEU A 16 16.23 14.21 16.60
CA LEU A 16 15.80 12.90 17.09
C LEU A 16 14.36 12.60 16.65
N GLU A 17 13.45 13.57 16.76
CA GLU A 17 12.07 13.45 16.29
C GLU A 17 11.99 13.19 14.79
N LYS A 18 12.76 13.92 13.96
CA LYS A 18 12.83 13.67 12.52
C LYS A 18 13.31 12.25 12.20
N LYS A 19 14.38 11.78 12.87
CA LYS A 19 14.89 10.42 12.67
C LYS A 19 13.87 9.35 13.06
N ILE A 20 13.15 9.56 14.16
CA ILE A 20 12.06 8.65 14.57
C ILE A 20 10.95 8.67 13.52
N PHE A 21 10.55 9.84 13.05
CA PHE A 21 9.51 9.97 12.03
C PHE A 21 9.90 9.28 10.72
N ASP A 22 11.13 9.50 10.25
CA ASP A 22 11.65 8.87 9.02
C ASP A 22 11.65 7.34 9.17
N TYR A 23 12.10 6.83 10.33
CA TYR A 23 12.09 5.40 10.61
C TYR A 23 10.68 4.81 10.64
N VAL A 24 9.72 5.50 11.26
CA VAL A 24 8.30 5.08 11.26
C VAL A 24 7.72 5.12 9.85
N CYS A 25 8.08 6.13 9.04
CA CYS A 25 7.64 6.21 7.65
C CYS A 25 8.20 5.06 6.81
N GLU A 26 9.47 4.70 6.97
CA GLU A 26 10.08 3.54 6.31
C GLU A 26 9.36 2.23 6.69
N MET A 27 9.15 2.01 7.98
CA MET A 27 8.40 0.84 8.47
C MET A 27 6.95 0.85 7.95
N GLY A 28 6.32 2.01 7.90
CA GLY A 28 4.97 2.19 7.36
C GLY A 28 4.90 1.84 5.86
N ARG A 29 5.91 2.21 5.06
CA ARG A 29 5.99 1.84 3.64
C ARG A 29 6.09 0.31 3.47
N ILE A 30 6.99 -0.33 4.21
CA ILE A 30 7.18 -1.79 4.16
C ILE A 30 5.89 -2.50 4.59
N MET A 31 5.28 -2.07 5.70
CA MET A 31 4.04 -2.66 6.19
C MET A 31 2.90 -2.48 5.18
N THR A 32 2.79 -1.30 4.56
CA THR A 32 1.79 -1.05 3.51
C THR A 32 2.00 -1.96 2.30
N GLN A 33 3.24 -2.14 1.85
CA GLN A 33 3.56 -3.07 0.77
C GLN A 33 3.11 -4.50 1.12
N VAL A 34 3.52 -5.02 2.27
CA VAL A 34 3.19 -6.38 2.72
C VAL A 34 1.68 -6.57 2.84
N ILE A 35 0.98 -5.59 3.39
CA ILE A 35 -0.48 -5.63 3.51
C ILE A 35 -1.12 -5.66 2.12
N LEU A 36 -0.67 -4.82 1.17
CA LEU A 36 -1.22 -4.80 -0.19
C LEU A 36 -0.97 -6.12 -0.94
N GLU A 37 0.23 -6.68 -0.83
CA GLU A 37 0.59 -7.95 -1.47
C GLU A 37 -0.19 -9.12 -0.84
N SER A 38 -0.29 -9.19 0.49
CA SER A 38 -1.06 -10.23 1.17
C SER A 38 -2.57 -10.14 0.87
N TYR A 39 -3.13 -8.93 0.74
CA TYR A 39 -4.51 -8.77 0.27
C TYR A 39 -4.68 -9.27 -1.17
N ASP A 40 -3.71 -9.00 -2.05
CA ASP A 40 -3.75 -9.48 -3.43
C ASP A 40 -3.66 -11.01 -3.52
N GLU A 41 -2.86 -11.65 -2.65
CA GLU A 41 -2.80 -13.11 -2.49
C GLU A 41 -4.13 -13.69 -1.99
N GLN A 42 -4.73 -13.11 -0.95
CA GLN A 42 -6.04 -13.55 -0.45
C GLN A 42 -7.12 -13.43 -1.54
N LEU A 43 -7.09 -12.36 -2.32
CA LEU A 43 -7.95 -12.20 -3.49
C LEU A 43 -7.67 -13.27 -4.55
N GLN A 44 -6.41 -13.64 -4.78
CA GLN A 44 -6.04 -14.72 -5.68
C GLN A 44 -6.58 -16.08 -5.25
N GLU A 45 -6.64 -16.34 -3.94
CA GLU A 45 -7.17 -17.59 -3.38
C GLU A 45 -8.70 -17.63 -3.41
N THR A 46 -9.35 -16.54 -3.02
CA THR A 46 -10.83 -16.43 -2.93
C THR A 46 -11.52 -16.19 -4.27
N ARG A 47 -10.78 -15.86 -5.34
CA ARG A 47 -11.37 -15.61 -6.66
C ARG A 47 -12.08 -16.84 -7.25
N ASN A 48 -13.04 -16.54 -8.12
CA ASN A 48 -13.64 -17.53 -8.99
C ASN A 48 -12.66 -17.93 -10.12
N LYS A 49 -11.90 -19.01 -9.91
CA LYS A 49 -10.87 -19.53 -10.86
C LYS A 49 -11.43 -19.88 -12.25
N LYS A 50 -12.75 -20.06 -12.38
CA LYS A 50 -13.42 -20.34 -13.66
C LYS A 50 -13.54 -19.10 -14.55
N GLU A 51 -13.71 -17.93 -13.94
CA GLU A 51 -13.97 -16.67 -14.65
C GLU A 51 -12.74 -15.77 -14.70
N LEU A 52 -11.90 -15.82 -13.66
CA LEU A 52 -10.75 -14.92 -13.50
C LEU A 52 -9.42 -15.67 -13.67
N ARG A 53 -8.89 -15.68 -14.90
CA ARG A 53 -7.60 -16.32 -15.20
C ARG A 53 -6.45 -15.37 -14.85
N CYS A 54 -5.50 -15.82 -14.02
CA CYS A 54 -4.26 -15.08 -13.77
C CYS A 54 -3.43 -15.00 -15.06
N LYS A 55 -2.99 -13.80 -15.40
CA LYS A 55 -2.18 -13.56 -16.59
C LYS A 55 -0.76 -13.08 -16.29
N GLY A 56 -0.53 -12.55 -15.09
CA GLY A 56 0.78 -12.19 -14.58
C GLY A 56 0.68 -11.20 -13.43
N THR A 57 1.85 -10.82 -12.92
CA THR A 57 2.02 -9.75 -11.93
C THR A 57 2.44 -8.47 -12.64
N ARG A 58 2.04 -7.33 -12.08
CA ARG A 58 2.45 -6.00 -12.54
C ARG A 58 2.88 -5.19 -11.32
N GLN A 59 4.05 -4.57 -11.41
CA GLN A 59 4.51 -3.63 -10.40
C GLN A 59 3.75 -2.31 -10.51
N THR A 60 3.41 -1.71 -9.39
CA THR A 60 2.74 -0.41 -9.31
C THR A 60 3.28 0.36 -8.12
N THR A 61 3.41 1.67 -8.29
CA THR A 61 3.87 2.59 -7.24
C THR A 61 2.70 3.46 -6.79
N ILE A 62 2.42 3.49 -5.49
CA ILE A 62 1.44 4.42 -4.90
C ILE A 62 2.20 5.50 -4.13
N LYS A 63 1.79 6.74 -4.33
CA LYS A 63 2.26 7.87 -3.53
C LYS A 63 1.41 7.98 -2.27
N THR A 64 2.03 7.83 -1.11
CA THR A 64 1.40 8.00 0.21
C THR A 64 2.04 9.15 0.98
N ILE A 65 1.42 9.58 2.07
CA ILE A 65 1.98 10.61 2.97
C ILE A 65 3.32 10.14 3.57
N MET A 66 3.45 8.83 3.81
CA MET A 66 4.67 8.21 4.31
C MET A 66 5.76 8.13 3.24
N GLY A 67 5.41 8.28 1.96
CA GLY A 67 6.29 8.25 0.79
C GLY A 67 5.80 7.32 -0.32
N GLU A 68 6.66 7.05 -1.30
CA GLU A 68 6.33 6.16 -2.41
C GLU A 68 6.46 4.70 -1.96
N VAL A 69 5.42 3.91 -2.22
CA VAL A 69 5.36 2.47 -1.91
C VAL A 69 5.23 1.73 -3.22
N GLU A 70 6.24 0.91 -3.53
CA GLU A 70 6.23 -0.01 -4.66
C GLU A 70 5.71 -1.36 -4.20
N TYR A 71 4.79 -1.95 -4.96
CA TYR A 71 4.24 -3.26 -4.65
C TYR A 71 3.83 -3.99 -5.93
N SER A 72 3.77 -5.31 -5.84
CA SER A 72 3.32 -6.15 -6.96
C SER A 72 1.83 -6.49 -6.82
N ARG A 73 1.08 -6.39 -7.92
CA ARG A 73 -0.33 -6.80 -7.96
C ARG A 73 -0.60 -7.74 -9.12
N ASN A 74 -1.51 -8.68 -8.93
CA ASN A 74 -1.91 -9.63 -9.96
C ASN A 74 -2.92 -9.02 -10.93
N VAL A 75 -2.77 -9.40 -12.20
CA VAL A 75 -3.68 -9.01 -13.28
C VAL A 75 -4.51 -10.21 -13.69
N TYR A 76 -5.82 -10.01 -13.69
CA TYR A 76 -6.80 -11.04 -14.00
C TYR A 76 -7.47 -10.73 -15.35
N GLU A 77 -7.51 -11.74 -16.23
CA GLU A 77 -8.32 -11.70 -17.45
C GLU A 77 -9.71 -12.25 -17.11
N THR A 78 -10.76 -11.46 -17.36
CA THR A 78 -12.16 -11.88 -17.34
C THR A 78 -12.77 -11.76 -18.73
N LYS A 79 -13.92 -12.40 -18.95
CA LYS A 79 -14.72 -12.22 -20.16
C LYS A 79 -16.01 -11.51 -19.78
N ASP A 80 -16.27 -10.36 -20.41
CA ASP A 80 -17.57 -9.70 -20.29
C ASP A 80 -18.67 -10.50 -21.01
N GLU A 81 -19.94 -10.20 -20.73
CA GLU A 81 -21.12 -10.82 -21.34
C GLU A 81 -21.11 -10.75 -22.89
N SER A 82 -20.36 -9.80 -23.47
CA SER A 82 -20.12 -9.68 -24.92
C SER A 82 -18.96 -10.52 -25.46
N GLY A 83 -18.36 -11.40 -24.64
CA GLY A 83 -17.25 -12.27 -25.01
C GLY A 83 -15.88 -11.58 -25.18
N ARG A 84 -15.79 -10.29 -24.88
CA ARG A 84 -14.54 -9.52 -24.96
C ARG A 84 -13.68 -9.77 -23.72
N LYS A 85 -12.37 -9.83 -23.94
CA LYS A 85 -11.38 -9.96 -22.86
C LYS A 85 -11.24 -8.63 -22.14
N ALA A 86 -11.53 -8.63 -20.84
CA ALA A 86 -11.34 -7.50 -19.95
C ALA A 86 -10.24 -7.82 -18.92
N TRP A 87 -9.53 -6.78 -18.50
CA TRP A 87 -8.44 -6.87 -17.54
C TRP A 87 -8.87 -6.21 -16.25
N VAL A 88 -8.88 -6.97 -15.16
CA VAL A 88 -9.38 -6.52 -13.86
C VAL A 88 -8.27 -6.60 -12.82
N TYR A 89 -8.15 -5.54 -12.01
CA TYR A 89 -7.33 -5.51 -10.81
C TYR A 89 -8.27 -5.63 -9.61
N LEU A 90 -8.22 -6.74 -8.89
CA LEU A 90 -9.13 -7.00 -7.77
C LEU A 90 -8.93 -5.99 -6.63
N LEU A 91 -7.69 -5.52 -6.45
CA LEU A 91 -7.34 -4.48 -5.47
C LEU A 91 -8.06 -3.14 -5.73
N ASP A 92 -8.25 -2.75 -7.00
CA ASP A 92 -8.92 -1.49 -7.35
C ASP A 92 -10.44 -1.57 -7.09
N HIS A 93 -11.02 -2.77 -7.20
CA HIS A 93 -12.42 -3.00 -6.84
C HIS A 93 -12.68 -2.86 -5.33
N LEU A 94 -11.72 -3.21 -4.47
CA LEU A 94 -11.83 -3.01 -3.02
C LEU A 94 -11.80 -1.53 -2.65
N ARG A 95 -10.88 -0.75 -3.25
CA ARG A 95 -10.79 0.71 -3.04
C ARG A 95 -12.08 1.45 -3.41
N CYS A 96 -12.80 0.96 -4.42
CA CYS A 96 -14.08 1.53 -4.82
C CYS A 96 -15.22 1.22 -3.84
N LYS A 97 -15.18 0.06 -3.16
CA LYS A 97 -16.17 -0.30 -2.13
C LYS A 97 -15.99 0.51 -0.85
N GLU A 98 -14.75 0.78 -0.43
CA GLU A 98 -14.47 1.59 0.77
C GLU A 98 -15.03 3.01 0.64
N LYS A 99 -14.80 3.68 -0.50
CA LYS A 99 -15.41 4.99 -0.78
C LYS A 99 -16.94 4.97 -0.85
N ALA A 100 -17.53 3.85 -1.27
CA ALA A 100 -18.99 3.70 -1.30
C ALA A 100 -19.56 3.55 0.12
N ILE A 101 -18.85 2.86 1.02
CA ILE A 101 -19.23 2.69 2.42
C ILE A 101 -19.05 4.01 3.19
N GLU A 102 -17.95 4.74 2.98
CA GLU A 102 -17.76 6.08 3.57
C GLU A 102 -18.85 7.07 3.13
N ARG A 103 -19.25 7.05 1.85
CA ARG A 103 -20.35 7.89 1.34
C ARG A 103 -21.73 7.50 1.90
N LEU A 104 -21.91 6.24 2.28
CA LEU A 104 -23.15 5.77 2.93
C LEU A 104 -23.16 6.12 4.42
N GLN A 105 -22.00 6.13 5.07
CA GLN A 105 -21.85 6.53 6.47
C GLN A 105 -21.88 8.06 6.65
N SER A 106 -21.40 8.84 5.68
CA SER A 106 -21.48 10.32 5.70
C SER A 106 -22.87 10.89 5.36
N ARG A 107 -23.86 10.02 5.10
CA ARG A 107 -25.26 10.39 4.84
C ARG A 107 -26.18 10.07 6.03
N LYS A 108 -25.65 9.58 7.14
CA LYS A 108 -26.31 9.52 8.44
C LYS A 108 -25.81 10.66 9.32
#